data_AF-A0A924GB15-F1
#
_entry.id   AF-A0A924GB15-F1
#
_cell.length_a   1.000
_cell.length_b   1.000
_cell.length_c   1.000
_cell.angle_alpha   90.00
_cell.angle_beta   90.00
_cell.angle_gamma   90.00
#
_symmetry.space_group_name_H-M   'P 1'
#
loop_
_entity.id
_entity.type
_entity.pdbx_description
1 polymer ?
#
loop_
_entity_poly.entity_id
_entity_poly.type
_entity_poly.pdbx_seq_one_letter_code
_entity_poly.pdbx_strand_id
1 'polypeptide(L)'
;MASEISRSQIPDKPALEGLEAKWDAAWETAGTHRFDRENATKDNVFSIDTPPPTASGSLHIGHVFSYTHMDLIARYQRMRGKNLFYPMGWDDNGLPTERRVQNYYGVRCDPMLPYDPGFTPPLEGG
;
A
#
# COMPACT_ATOMS: atom_id res chain seq x y z
N MET A 1 -27.12 38.86 -22.42
CA MET A 1 -26.40 37.76 -23.09
C MET A 1 -26.24 36.64 -22.07
N ALA A 2 -27.01 35.56 -22.22
CA ALA A 2 -26.93 34.40 -21.31
C ALA A 2 -25.66 33.60 -21.65
N SER A 3 -24.80 33.37 -20.66
CA SER A 3 -23.61 32.53 -20.86
C SER A 3 -24.05 31.08 -21.07
N GLU A 4 -23.68 30.50 -22.20
CA GLU A 4 -23.82 29.07 -22.44
C GLU A 4 -23.10 28.29 -21.34
N ILE A 5 -23.88 27.53 -20.57
CA ILE A 5 -23.36 26.52 -19.66
C ILE A 5 -22.72 25.45 -20.55
N SER A 6 -21.39 25.35 -20.49
CA SER A 6 -20.62 24.31 -21.18
C SER A 6 -21.29 22.95 -20.97
N ARG A 7 -21.77 22.33 -22.06
CA ARG A 7 -22.27 20.96 -22.04
C ARG A 7 -21.17 20.08 -21.46
N SER A 8 -21.46 19.42 -20.34
CA SER A 8 -20.54 18.47 -19.74
C SER A 8 -20.15 17.43 -20.79
N GLN A 9 -18.86 17.36 -21.15
CA GLN A 9 -18.29 16.35 -22.04
C GLN A 9 -18.25 14.99 -21.33
N ILE A 10 -19.41 14.49 -20.92
CA ILE A 10 -19.55 13.17 -20.31
C ILE A 10 -19.69 12.19 -21.48
N PRO A 11 -18.75 11.25 -21.65
CA PRO A 11 -18.84 10.27 -22.72
C PRO A 11 -19.98 9.29 -22.45
N ASP A 12 -20.61 8.79 -23.53
CA ASP A 12 -21.70 7.80 -23.44
C ASP A 12 -21.27 6.48 -22.77
N LYS A 13 -19.96 6.18 -22.79
CA LYS A 13 -19.35 5.04 -22.11
C LYS A 13 -18.11 5.49 -21.33
N PRO A 14 -17.94 5.07 -20.07
CA PRO A 14 -16.72 5.33 -19.34
C PRO A 14 -15.56 4.55 -19.97
N ALA A 15 -14.47 5.24 -20.26
CA ALA A 15 -13.17 4.65 -20.53
C ALA A 15 -12.36 4.66 -19.22
N LEU A 16 -11.71 3.54 -18.88
CA LEU A 16 -10.90 3.43 -17.66
C LEU A 16 -9.42 3.69 -17.94
N GLU A 17 -9.03 3.59 -19.20
CA GLU A 17 -7.66 3.73 -19.67
C GLU A 17 -7.10 5.11 -19.27
N GLY A 18 -6.00 5.07 -18.52
CA GLY A 18 -5.29 6.27 -18.08
C GLY A 18 -5.95 7.07 -16.95
N LEU A 19 -7.13 6.66 -16.45
CA LEU A 19 -7.76 7.35 -15.31
C LEU A 19 -6.93 7.19 -14.03
N GLU A 20 -6.42 6.00 -13.74
CA GLU A 20 -5.58 5.76 -12.56
C GLU A 20 -4.32 6.64 -12.60
N ALA A 21 -3.54 6.56 -13.68
CA ALA A 21 -2.34 7.38 -13.85
C ALA A 21 -2.61 8.89 -13.72
N LYS A 22 -3.73 9.37 -14.28
CA LYS A 22 -4.15 10.77 -14.14
C LYS A 22 -4.40 11.15 -12.69
N TRP A 23 -5.16 10.34 -11.95
CA TRP A 23 -5.55 10.65 -10.58
C TRP A 23 -4.40 10.46 -9.60
N ASP A 24 -3.56 9.44 -9.78
CA ASP A 24 -2.36 9.23 -8.97
C ASP A 24 -1.44 10.46 -9.03
N ALA A 25 -1.16 10.97 -10.25
CA ALA A 25 -0.35 12.17 -10.43
C ALA A 25 -1.00 13.41 -9.79
N ALA A 26 -2.33 13.57 -9.92
CA ALA A 26 -3.05 14.69 -9.31
C ALA A 26 -3.03 14.62 -7.78
N TRP A 27 -3.24 13.45 -7.19
CA TRP A 27 -3.24 13.25 -5.74
C TRP A 27 -1.86 13.42 -5.14
N GLU A 28 -0.80 12.95 -5.81
CA GLU A 28 0.59 13.13 -5.38
C GLU A 28 0.96 14.62 -5.37
N THR A 29 0.65 15.34 -6.46
CA THR A 29 0.88 16.78 -6.57
C THR A 29 0.15 17.56 -5.47
N ALA A 30 -1.09 17.19 -5.18
CA ALA A 30 -1.89 17.82 -4.13
C ALA A 30 -1.49 17.36 -2.71
N GLY A 31 -0.61 16.36 -2.57
CA GLY A 31 -0.28 15.76 -1.28
C GLY A 31 -1.50 15.14 -0.57
N THR A 32 -2.47 14.63 -1.32
CA THR A 32 -3.80 14.20 -0.83
C THR A 32 -3.72 13.18 0.32
N HIS A 33 -2.65 12.39 0.35
CA HIS A 33 -2.42 11.34 1.34
C HIS A 33 -1.32 11.68 2.36
N ARG A 34 -0.72 12.87 2.29
CA ARG A 34 0.32 13.29 3.24
C ARG A 34 -0.30 13.52 4.62
N PHE A 35 0.35 12.99 5.65
CA PHE A 35 -0.01 13.23 7.04
C PHE A 35 0.60 14.55 7.51
N ASP A 36 -0.23 15.48 7.98
CA ASP A 36 0.22 16.75 8.55
C ASP A 36 0.59 16.54 10.02
N ARG A 37 1.90 16.42 10.30
CA ARG A 37 2.40 16.24 11.67
C ARG A 37 2.35 17.51 12.51
N GLU A 38 2.46 18.67 11.88
CA GLU A 38 2.59 19.96 12.58
C GLU A 38 1.27 20.37 13.22
N ASN A 39 0.15 20.09 12.54
CA ASN A 39 -1.20 20.39 13.05
C ASN A 39 -1.90 19.18 13.69
N ALA A 40 -1.19 18.08 13.94
CA ALA A 40 -1.78 16.87 14.51
C ALA A 40 -2.13 17.05 16.00
N THR A 41 -3.40 16.83 16.34
CA THR A 41 -3.92 16.79 17.72
C THR A 41 -4.68 15.49 17.96
N LYS A 42 -4.85 15.11 19.23
CA LYS A 42 -5.60 13.89 19.58
C LYS A 42 -7.03 13.89 19.02
N ASP A 43 -7.65 15.06 18.92
CA ASP A 43 -9.06 15.18 18.51
C ASP A 43 -9.24 15.22 16.99
N ASN A 44 -8.20 15.60 16.23
CA ASN A 44 -8.29 15.67 14.77
C ASN A 44 -7.68 14.45 14.06
N VAL A 45 -6.79 13.69 14.71
CA VAL A 45 -6.17 12.51 14.10
C VAL A 45 -7.13 11.33 14.08
N PHE A 46 -7.16 10.63 12.93
CA PHE A 46 -7.72 9.29 12.82
C PHE A 46 -6.60 8.33 12.39
N SER A 47 -6.22 7.43 13.29
CA SER A 47 -5.15 6.45 13.06
C SER A 47 -5.74 5.13 12.57
N ILE A 48 -5.16 4.60 11.50
CA ILE A 48 -5.52 3.29 10.96
C ILE A 48 -4.35 2.35 11.23
N ASP A 49 -4.62 1.30 12.01
CA ASP A 49 -3.68 0.21 12.21
C ASP A 49 -3.82 -0.77 11.05
N THR A 50 -2.85 -0.74 10.15
CA THR A 50 -2.84 -1.61 8.96
C THR A 50 -2.20 -2.93 9.35
N PRO A 51 -2.92 -4.08 9.30
CA PRO A 51 -2.28 -5.37 9.48
C PRO A 51 -1.23 -5.53 8.37
N PRO A 52 0.06 -5.64 8.71
CA PRO A 52 1.13 -5.64 7.73
C PRO A 52 1.03 -6.93 6.89
N PRO A 53 1.04 -6.86 5.55
CA PRO A 53 1.17 -8.04 4.74
C PRO A 53 2.57 -8.64 4.94
N THR A 54 2.65 -9.96 4.85
CA THR A 54 3.96 -10.63 4.93
C THR A 54 4.79 -10.31 3.69
N ALA A 55 6.09 -10.10 3.86
CA ALA A 55 7.01 -9.81 2.76
C ALA A 55 7.36 -11.04 1.89
N SER A 56 6.67 -12.18 2.11
CA SER A 56 7.04 -13.49 1.58
C SER A 56 6.11 -14.00 0.47
N GLY A 57 5.33 -13.13 -0.19
CA GLY A 57 4.38 -13.54 -1.22
C GLY A 57 3.95 -12.44 -2.18
N SER A 58 2.98 -12.77 -3.02
CA SER A 58 2.30 -11.82 -3.90
C SER A 58 0.92 -11.48 -3.33
N LEU A 59 0.47 -10.25 -3.58
CA LEU A 59 -0.88 -9.85 -3.20
C LEU A 59 -1.91 -10.63 -4.05
N HIS A 60 -2.91 -11.17 -3.39
CA HIS A 60 -4.09 -11.82 -4.00
C HIS A 60 -5.37 -11.05 -3.68
N ILE A 61 -6.51 -11.49 -4.26
CA ILE A 61 -7.82 -10.83 -4.14
C ILE A 61 -8.29 -10.59 -2.70
N GLY A 62 -7.81 -11.39 -1.74
CA GLY A 62 -8.09 -11.19 -0.32
C GLY A 62 -7.49 -9.89 0.21
N HIS A 63 -6.31 -9.50 -0.26
CA HIS A 63 -5.70 -8.21 0.09
C HIS A 63 -6.51 -7.05 -0.51
N VAL A 64 -6.96 -7.20 -1.76
CA VAL A 64 -7.82 -6.19 -2.42
C VAL A 64 -9.08 -5.99 -1.60
N PHE A 65 -9.74 -7.07 -1.20
CA PHE A 65 -10.93 -7.01 -0.35
C PHE A 65 -10.64 -6.29 0.98
N SER A 66 -9.61 -6.70 1.72
CA SER A 66 -9.28 -6.11 3.03
C SER A 66 -8.89 -4.63 2.94
N TYR A 67 -8.02 -4.25 2.01
CA TYR A 67 -7.59 -2.84 1.87
C TYR A 67 -8.69 -1.93 1.35
N THR A 68 -9.61 -2.44 0.54
CA THR A 68 -10.77 -1.65 0.08
C THR A 68 -11.63 -1.21 1.27
N HIS A 69 -11.88 -2.08 2.26
CA HIS A 69 -12.65 -1.71 3.45
C HIS A 69 -11.98 -0.60 4.26
N MET A 70 -10.65 -0.71 4.45
CA MET A 70 -9.88 0.29 5.17
C MET A 70 -9.84 1.64 4.44
N ASP A 71 -9.63 1.62 3.12
CA ASP A 71 -9.59 2.84 2.29
C ASP A 71 -10.94 3.57 2.29
N LEU A 72 -12.06 2.84 2.25
CA LEU A 72 -13.40 3.44 2.35
C LEU A 72 -13.58 4.23 3.66
N ILE A 73 -13.17 3.65 4.80
CA ILE A 73 -13.21 4.34 6.10
C ILE A 73 -12.23 5.51 6.14
N ALA A 74 -11.02 5.35 5.59
CA ALA A 74 -10.02 6.41 5.52
C ALA A 74 -10.55 7.63 4.76
N ARG A 75 -11.16 7.41 3.59
CA ARG A 75 -11.77 8.47 2.77
C ARG A 75 -12.94 9.13 3.49
N TYR A 76 -13.83 8.34 4.09
CA TYR A 76 -14.95 8.88 4.87
C TYR A 76 -14.46 9.80 6.00
N GLN A 77 -13.49 9.36 6.79
CA GLN A 77 -12.94 10.17 7.89
C GLN A 77 -12.22 11.42 7.39
N ARG A 78 -11.52 11.34 6.24
CA ARG A 78 -10.88 12.51 5.60
C ARG A 78 -11.94 13.54 5.21
N MET A 79 -13.05 13.10 4.60
CA MET A 79 -14.19 13.97 4.26
C MET A 79 -14.89 14.56 5.49
N ARG A 80 -14.78 13.91 6.65
CA ARG A 80 -15.24 14.42 7.95
C ARG A 80 -14.25 15.42 8.59
N GLY A 81 -13.16 15.77 7.92
CA GLY A 81 -12.16 16.73 8.38
C GLY A 81 -11.09 16.14 9.31
N LYS A 82 -10.97 14.81 9.40
CA LYS A 82 -9.90 14.16 10.17
C LYS A 82 -8.57 14.22 9.42
N ASN A 83 -7.49 14.31 10.17
CA ASN A 83 -6.12 14.14 9.69
C ASN A 83 -5.75 12.66 9.76
N LEU A 84 -5.53 12.03 8.61
CA LEU A 84 -5.43 10.57 8.50
C LEU A 84 -3.99 10.11 8.70
N PHE A 85 -3.75 9.33 9.75
CA PHE A 85 -2.52 8.59 9.91
C PHE A 85 -2.74 7.14 9.47
N TYR A 86 -2.37 6.84 8.22
CA TYR A 86 -2.55 5.53 7.60
C TYR A 86 -1.21 5.00 7.05
N PRO A 87 -0.30 4.57 7.94
CA PRO A 87 0.99 4.05 7.53
C PRO A 87 0.87 2.66 6.89
N MET A 88 1.77 2.37 5.96
CA MET A 88 2.00 1.03 5.43
C MET A 88 3.20 0.40 6.14
N GLY A 89 3.07 -0.87 6.50
CA GLY A 89 4.14 -1.69 7.07
C GLY A 89 4.21 -3.05 6.38
N TRP A 90 5.24 -3.83 6.69
CA TRP A 90 5.44 -5.19 6.19
C TRP A 90 5.88 -6.08 7.35
N ASP A 91 5.41 -7.32 7.37
CA ASP A 91 5.88 -8.34 8.30
C ASP A 91 6.94 -9.19 7.60
N ASP A 92 8.20 -8.96 7.98
CA ASP A 92 9.36 -9.64 7.43
C ASP A 92 9.78 -10.86 8.26
N ASN A 93 9.09 -11.15 9.36
CA ASN A 93 9.52 -12.17 10.31
C ASN A 93 8.85 -13.54 10.10
N GLY A 94 9.35 -14.51 10.84
CA GLY A 94 8.71 -15.80 11.05
C GLY A 94 8.94 -16.83 9.96
N LEU A 95 8.40 -18.02 10.23
CA LEU A 95 8.56 -19.22 9.40
C LEU A 95 8.17 -19.03 7.93
N PRO A 96 7.14 -18.23 7.54
CA PRO A 96 6.84 -18.01 6.13
C PRO A 96 7.99 -17.38 5.37
N THR A 97 8.64 -16.35 5.94
CA THR A 97 9.78 -15.67 5.31
C THR A 97 11.00 -16.58 5.26
N GLU A 98 11.32 -17.27 6.36
CA GLU A 98 12.43 -18.23 6.39
C GLU A 98 12.25 -19.34 5.34
N ARG A 99 11.04 -19.91 5.25
CA ARG A 99 10.74 -20.96 4.26
C ARG A 99 10.81 -20.44 2.84
N ARG A 100 10.38 -19.20 2.57
CA ARG A 100 10.55 -18.59 1.25
C ARG A 100 12.01 -18.49 0.88
N VAL A 101 12.86 -17.95 1.76
CA VAL A 101 14.31 -17.84 1.52
C VAL A 101 14.92 -19.21 1.25
N GLN A 102 14.60 -20.20 2.09
CA GLN A 102 15.07 -21.57 1.90
C GLN A 102 14.70 -22.16 0.53
N ASN A 103 13.44 -21.99 0.12
CA ASN A 103 12.97 -22.54 -1.16
C ASN A 103 13.50 -21.76 -2.37
N TYR A 104 13.59 -20.43 -2.27
CA TYR A 104 14.02 -19.54 -3.35
C TYR A 104 15.52 -19.69 -3.65
N TYR A 105 16.34 -19.82 -2.62
CA TYR A 105 17.79 -19.93 -2.75
C TYR A 105 18.31 -21.37 -2.65
N GLY A 106 17.45 -22.35 -2.41
CA GLY A 106 17.84 -23.76 -2.24
C GLY A 106 18.67 -24.03 -0.98
N VAL A 107 18.47 -23.25 0.08
CA VAL A 107 19.21 -23.34 1.35
C VAL A 107 18.37 -23.97 2.46
N ARG A 108 19.02 -24.50 3.50
CA ARG A 108 18.37 -24.96 4.73
C ARG A 108 19.03 -24.29 5.93
N CYS A 109 18.23 -23.96 6.94
CA CYS A 109 18.74 -23.41 8.18
C CYS A 109 19.36 -24.53 9.02
N ASP A 110 20.65 -24.42 9.30
CA ASP A 110 21.36 -25.22 10.31
C ASP A 110 21.94 -24.25 11.35
N PRO A 111 21.32 -24.15 12.55
CA PRO A 111 21.76 -23.23 13.60
C PRO A 111 23.14 -23.55 14.18
N MET A 112 23.71 -24.73 13.89
CA MET A 112 25.02 -25.14 14.41
C MET A 112 26.18 -24.59 13.59
N LEU A 113 25.93 -24.11 12.36
CA LEU A 113 26.97 -23.57 11.50
C LEU A 113 27.35 -22.14 11.92
N PRO A 114 28.65 -21.79 11.95
CA PRO A 114 29.06 -20.41 12.14
C PRO A 114 28.65 -19.54 10.95
N TYR A 115 28.52 -18.24 11.17
CA TYR A 115 28.33 -17.27 10.09
C TYR A 115 29.51 -17.34 9.10
N ASP A 116 29.19 -17.45 7.82
CA ASP A 116 30.16 -17.44 6.72
C ASP A 116 29.92 -16.21 5.82
N PRO A 117 30.81 -15.20 5.82
CA PRO A 117 30.67 -14.02 4.97
C PRO A 117 30.90 -14.32 3.48
N GLY A 118 31.50 -15.46 3.13
CA GLY A 118 31.72 -15.90 1.75
C GLY A 118 30.62 -16.82 1.21
N PHE A 119 29.57 -17.08 1.99
CA PHE A 119 28.51 -17.99 1.59
C PHE A 119 27.80 -17.52 0.32
N THR A 120 27.74 -18.41 -0.67
CA THR A 120 26.98 -18.19 -1.90
C THR A 120 25.87 -19.25 -1.98
N PRO A 121 24.60 -18.85 -2.11
CA PRO A 121 23.51 -19.82 -2.18
C PRO A 121 23.58 -20.72 -3.42
N PRO A 122 23.09 -21.98 -3.35
CA PRO A 122 23.10 -22.91 -4.47
C PRO A 122 22.29 -22.46 -5.69
N LEU A 123 21.24 -21.65 -5.48
CA LEU A 123 20.40 -21.11 -6.55
C LEU A 123 20.46 -19.57 -6.53
N GLU A 124 20.59 -18.97 -7.71
CA GLU A 124 20.20 -17.58 -7.92
C GLU A 124 18.69 -17.56 -8.13
N GLY A 125 17.95 -17.07 -7.14
CA GLY A 125 16.50 -17.21 -7.21
C GLY A 125 15.85 -16.32 -8.27
N GLY A 126 14.71 -16.79 -8.78
CA GLY A 126 13.80 -16.12 -9.71
C GLY A 126 12.38 -16.64 -9.54
#